data_AF-A0A1A3U5P5-F1
#
_entry.id   AF-A0A1A3U5P5-F1
#
_cell.length_a   1.000
_cell.length_b   1.000
_cell.length_c   1.000
_cell.angle_alpha   90.00
_cell.angle_beta   90.00
_cell.angle_gamma   90.00
#
_symmetry.space_group_name_H-M   'P 1'
#
loop_
_entity.id
_entity.type
_entity.pdbx_description
1 polymer ?
#
loop_
_entity_poly.entity_id
_entity_poly.type
_entity_poly.pdbx_seq_one_letter_code
_entity_poly.pdbx_strand_id
1 'polypeptide(L)'
;MYFAGVDLAWAGRNPTGVAIVDSDGALVSVGAAGDDGEILTALHPYVRGDCLVAFDAPLVVNNPTGQRPAETALNRDFRSYEAGTHPCNTGKPEFADGPRAGRLAATLGLHLDPRSPAARLAIEVYPHAATVALFRLERTLKYKAKAGRTVDRLKSELLLLMDGVERLEHA
;
A
#
# COMPACT_ATOMS: atom_id res chain seq x y z
N MET A 1 8.18 18.25 0.91
CA MET A 1 7.09 17.39 0.40
C MET A 1 6.92 16.24 1.38
N TYR A 2 5.71 15.71 1.54
CA TYR A 2 5.50 14.50 2.35
C TYR A 2 5.02 13.34 1.48
N PHE A 3 5.41 12.13 1.87
CA PHE A 3 4.94 10.88 1.30
C PHE A 3 4.22 10.09 2.38
N ALA A 4 3.00 9.65 2.08
CA ALA A 4 2.19 8.89 3.01
C ALA A 4 1.99 7.46 2.50
N GLY A 5 2.16 6.48 3.37
CA GLY A 5 1.81 5.07 3.14
C GLY A 5 0.59 4.68 3.96
N VAL A 6 -0.37 4.00 3.32
CA VAL A 6 -1.62 3.54 3.94
C VAL A 6 -1.79 2.03 3.71
N ASP A 7 -1.55 1.22 4.75
CA ASP A 7 -1.87 -0.23 4.77
C ASP A 7 -3.35 -0.39 5.10
N LEU A 8 -4.19 -0.30 4.05
CA LEU A 8 -5.62 -0.12 4.17
C LEU A 8 -6.35 -1.46 4.32
N ALA A 9 -7.09 -1.62 5.43
CA ALA A 9 -8.03 -2.72 5.56
C ALA A 9 -9.22 -2.52 4.60
N TRP A 10 -9.49 -3.47 3.71
CA TRP A 10 -10.50 -3.27 2.65
C TRP A 10 -11.92 -3.10 3.19
N ALA A 11 -12.32 -3.90 4.18
CA ALA A 11 -13.69 -3.95 4.71
C ALA A 11 -13.96 -3.07 5.94
N GLY A 12 -13.03 -2.18 6.33
CA GLY A 12 -13.22 -1.25 7.45
C GLY A 12 -13.34 -1.87 8.86
N ARG A 13 -13.16 -3.19 8.99
CA ARG A 13 -13.25 -3.90 10.29
C ARG A 13 -11.95 -3.94 11.07
N ASN A 14 -10.82 -3.90 10.36
CA ASN A 14 -9.50 -3.99 10.95
C ASN A 14 -8.83 -2.60 10.92
N PRO A 15 -7.96 -2.31 11.90
CA PRO A 15 -7.16 -1.10 11.89
C PRO A 15 -6.34 -0.98 10.59
N THR A 16 -6.20 0.26 10.14
CA THR A 16 -5.39 0.67 8.98
C THR A 16 -4.09 1.29 9.48
N GLY A 17 -2.95 0.85 8.95
CA GLY A 17 -1.67 1.48 9.26
C GLY A 17 -1.47 2.74 8.43
N VAL A 18 -1.02 3.82 9.05
CA VAL A 18 -0.64 5.07 8.38
C VAL A 18 0.78 5.44 8.78
N ALA A 19 1.64 5.69 7.80
CA ALA A 19 3.01 6.15 8.00
C ALA A 19 3.30 7.35 7.10
N ILE A 20 4.00 8.35 7.62
CA ILE A 20 4.37 9.57 6.90
C ILE A 20 5.88 9.73 6.95
N VAL A 21 6.48 9.92 5.77
CA VAL A 21 7.88 10.31 5.63
C VAL A 21 8.00 11.68 4.98
N ASP A 22 9.02 12.44 5.37
CA ASP A 22 9.36 13.70 4.71
C ASP A 22 10.24 13.46 3.46
N SER A 23 10.72 14.55 2.84
CA SER A 23 11.56 14.49 1.65
C SER A 23 12.96 13.94 1.88
N ASP A 24 13.42 13.91 3.13
CA ASP A 24 14.71 13.33 3.50
C ASP A 24 14.56 11.84 3.86
N GLY A 25 13.34 11.30 3.78
CA GLY A 25 13.03 9.90 4.10
C GLY A 25 12.82 9.64 5.59
N ALA A 26 12.78 10.68 6.43
CA ALA A 26 12.59 10.49 7.87
C ALA A 26 11.13 10.18 8.19
N LEU A 27 10.90 9.17 9.02
CA LEU A 27 9.56 8.83 9.53
C LEU A 27 9.12 9.88 10.55
N VAL A 28 8.17 10.74 10.16
CA VAL A 28 7.69 11.85 11.00
C VAL A 28 6.39 11.52 11.74
N SER A 29 5.65 10.51 11.30
CA SER A 29 4.42 10.06 11.96
C SER A 29 4.11 8.62 11.60
N VAL A 30 3.67 7.83 12.57
CA VAL A 30 3.18 6.46 12.37
C VAL A 30 2.06 6.14 13.35
N GLY A 31 1.03 5.45 12.90
CA GLY A 31 -0.09 5.08 13.76
C GLY A 31 -1.04 4.08 13.11
N ALA A 32 -1.99 3.62 13.92
CA ALA A 32 -3.12 2.83 13.45
C ALA A 32 -4.39 3.69 13.54
N ALA A 33 -5.25 3.59 12.53
CA ALA A 33 -6.55 4.25 12.45
C ALA A 33 -7.66 3.20 12.31
N GLY A 34 -8.71 3.30 13.12
CA GLY A 34 -9.85 2.40 13.15
C GLY A 34 -10.84 2.63 12.02
N ASP A 35 -11.03 3.88 11.59
CA ASP A 35 -12.01 4.26 10.57
C ASP A 35 -11.50 5.30 9.55
N ASP A 36 -12.33 5.63 8.56
CA ASP A 36 -11.99 6.60 7.51
C ASP A 36 -11.73 8.01 8.06
N GLY A 37 -12.46 8.43 9.11
CA GLY A 37 -12.29 9.74 9.72
C GLY A 37 -10.95 9.87 10.43
N GLU A 38 -10.53 8.83 11.14
CA GLU A 38 -9.21 8.75 11.76
C GLU A 38 -8.08 8.72 10.73
N ILE A 39 -8.25 7.99 9.61
CA ILE A 39 -7.29 8.00 8.49
C ILE A 39 -7.14 9.42 7.92
N LEU A 40 -8.25 10.08 7.62
CA LEU A 40 -8.25 11.44 7.08
C LEU A 40 -7.61 12.43 8.07
N THR A 41 -7.91 12.29 9.36
CA THR A 41 -7.32 13.11 10.42
C THR A 41 -5.81 12.94 10.50
N ALA A 42 -5.32 11.70 10.39
CA ALA A 42 -3.88 11.40 10.39
C ALA A 42 -3.16 11.95 9.15
N LEU A 43 -3.81 11.93 7.98
CA LEU A 43 -3.22 12.41 6.72
C LEU A 43 -3.29 13.93 6.55
N HIS A 44 -4.35 14.57 7.03
CA HIS A 44 -4.68 15.98 6.76
C HIS A 44 -3.53 16.99 7.01
N PRO A 45 -2.69 16.86 8.06
CA PRO A 45 -1.56 17.76 8.27
C PRO A 45 -0.52 17.73 7.13
N TYR A 46 -0.38 16.59 6.44
CA TYR A 46 0.73 16.30 5.53
C TYR A 46 0.35 16.40 4.06
N VAL A 47 -0.95 16.45 3.74
CA VAL A 47 -1.48 16.45 2.37
C VAL A 47 -2.06 17.81 1.93
N ARG A 48 -1.68 18.90 2.61
CA ARG A 48 -2.17 20.27 2.31
C ARG A 48 -1.52 20.89 1.07
N GLY A 49 -0.25 20.56 0.83
CA GLY A 49 0.50 20.97 -0.36
C GLY A 49 0.90 19.76 -1.20
N ASP A 50 2.05 19.85 -1.86
CA ASP A 50 2.61 18.77 -2.66
C ASP A 50 2.76 17.50 -1.83
N CYS A 51 2.13 16.42 -2.30
CA CYS A 51 2.11 15.15 -1.60
C CYS A 51 1.84 13.97 -2.55
N LEU A 52 2.30 12.81 -2.12
CA LEU A 52 1.97 11.54 -2.73
C LEU A 52 1.50 10.57 -1.64
N VAL A 53 0.33 9.98 -1.84
CA VAL A 53 -0.25 8.98 -0.93
C VAL A 53 -0.28 7.62 -1.62
N ALA A 54 0.46 6.66 -1.07
CA ALA A 54 0.50 5.28 -1.51
C ALA A 54 -0.47 4.42 -0.70
N PHE A 55 -1.40 3.75 -1.37
CA PHE A 55 -2.37 2.85 -0.75
C PHE A 55 -2.05 1.39 -1.06
N ASP A 56 -1.89 0.54 -0.04
CA ASP A 56 -1.93 -0.93 -0.18
C ASP A 56 -3.39 -1.41 -0.29
N ALA A 57 -4.09 -0.90 -1.30
CA ALA A 57 -5.44 -1.26 -1.64
C ALA A 57 -5.82 -0.75 -3.04
N PRO A 58 -6.76 -1.43 -3.72
CA PRO A 58 -7.26 -1.00 -5.02
C PRO A 58 -7.72 0.46 -5.05
N LEU A 59 -7.27 1.26 -6.01
CA LEU A 59 -7.78 2.63 -6.22
C LEU A 59 -8.92 2.69 -7.23
N VAL A 60 -8.91 1.81 -8.23
CA VAL A 60 -9.92 1.76 -9.31
C VAL A 60 -10.35 0.31 -9.52
N VAL A 61 -11.64 0.02 -9.34
CA VAL A 61 -12.22 -1.32 -9.54
C VAL A 61 -13.51 -1.19 -10.33
N ASN A 62 -13.43 -1.45 -11.64
CA ASN A 62 -14.56 -1.26 -12.56
C ASN A 62 -14.97 -2.56 -13.29
N ASN A 63 -14.18 -3.63 -13.14
CA ASN A 63 -14.44 -4.91 -13.77
C ASN A 63 -15.50 -5.71 -12.96
N PRO A 64 -16.51 -6.31 -13.62
CA PRO A 64 -17.54 -7.12 -12.94
C PRO A 64 -16.98 -8.35 -12.22
N THR A 65 -16.03 -9.04 -12.86
CA THR A 65 -15.43 -10.28 -12.37
C THR A 65 -13.95 -10.35 -12.75
N GLY A 66 -13.24 -11.36 -12.24
CA GLY A 66 -11.85 -11.64 -12.63
C GLY A 66 -10.84 -10.63 -12.08
N GLN A 67 -9.65 -10.61 -12.71
CA GLN A 67 -8.54 -9.72 -12.40
C GLN A 67 -8.63 -8.44 -13.23
N ARG A 68 -8.22 -7.29 -12.66
CA ARG A 68 -7.99 -6.08 -13.44
C ARG A 68 -6.77 -6.24 -14.35
N PRO A 69 -6.60 -5.39 -15.37
CA PRO A 69 -5.36 -5.29 -16.13
C PRO A 69 -4.13 -5.06 -15.21
N ALA A 70 -4.30 -4.31 -14.12
CA ALA A 70 -3.27 -4.06 -13.11
C ALA A 70 -2.79 -5.36 -12.45
N GLU A 71 -3.68 -6.14 -11.82
CA GLU A 71 -3.32 -7.45 -11.25
C GLU A 71 -2.74 -8.40 -12.30
N THR A 72 -3.29 -8.42 -13.52
CA THR A 72 -2.79 -9.31 -14.58
C THR A 72 -1.33 -8.99 -14.91
N ALA A 73 -1.02 -7.71 -15.10
CA ALA A 73 0.34 -7.26 -15.38
C ALA A 73 1.29 -7.54 -14.20
N LEU A 74 0.89 -7.18 -12.98
CA LEU A 74 1.70 -7.44 -11.79
C LEU A 74 1.95 -8.94 -11.59
N ASN A 75 0.92 -9.77 -11.76
CA ASN A 75 1.03 -11.23 -11.58
C ASN A 75 1.94 -11.87 -12.62
N ARG A 76 1.96 -11.38 -13.86
CA ARG A 76 2.89 -11.85 -14.89
C ARG A 76 4.34 -11.66 -14.42
N ASP A 77 4.62 -10.54 -13.78
CA ASP A 77 5.99 -10.13 -13.46
C ASP A 77 6.43 -10.63 -12.06
N PHE A 78 5.50 -10.79 -11.10
CA PHE A 78 5.82 -11.03 -9.69
C PHE A 78 5.33 -12.36 -9.09
N ARG A 79 4.51 -13.14 -9.80
CA ARG A 79 3.98 -14.41 -9.26
C ARG A 79 5.10 -15.42 -8.94
N SER A 80 6.15 -15.50 -9.74
CA SER A 80 7.30 -16.39 -9.52
C SER A 80 8.06 -16.10 -8.23
N TYR A 81 7.96 -14.88 -7.71
CA TYR A 81 8.57 -14.43 -6.46
C TYR A 81 7.63 -14.55 -5.26
N GLU A 82 6.48 -15.22 -5.43
CA GLU A 82 5.42 -15.31 -4.42
C GLU A 82 4.84 -13.94 -4.03
N ALA A 83 4.89 -12.97 -4.95
CA ALA A 83 4.42 -11.59 -4.80
C ALA A 83 3.21 -11.27 -5.72
N GLY A 84 2.47 -12.29 -6.13
CA GLY A 84 1.23 -12.12 -6.89
C GLY A 84 0.08 -11.59 -6.05
N THR A 85 -0.89 -10.96 -6.70
CA THR A 85 -2.04 -10.31 -6.08
C THR A 85 -3.36 -10.96 -6.44
N HIS A 86 -4.31 -10.83 -5.51
CA HIS A 86 -5.65 -11.37 -5.66
C HIS A 86 -6.52 -10.49 -6.57
N PRO A 87 -7.45 -11.09 -7.32
CA PRO A 87 -8.38 -10.34 -8.16
C PRO A 87 -9.22 -9.36 -7.34
N CYS A 88 -9.37 -8.14 -7.85
CA CYS A 88 -10.32 -7.14 -7.35
C CYS A 88 -11.40 -6.90 -8.42
N ASN A 89 -12.67 -6.97 -8.05
CA ASN A 89 -13.81 -6.83 -8.96
C ASN A 89 -15.08 -6.42 -8.20
N THR A 90 -16.06 -5.84 -8.90
CA THR A 90 -17.29 -5.34 -8.28
C THR A 90 -18.25 -6.43 -7.82
N GLY A 91 -18.02 -7.70 -8.19
CA GLY A 91 -18.73 -8.85 -7.62
C GLY A 91 -18.34 -9.15 -6.16
N LYS A 92 -17.29 -8.52 -5.63
CA LYS A 92 -16.88 -8.64 -4.22
C LYS A 92 -17.57 -7.55 -3.38
N PRO A 93 -18.15 -7.89 -2.20
CA PRO A 93 -18.86 -6.93 -1.35
C PRO A 93 -18.03 -5.70 -0.98
N GLU A 94 -16.71 -5.86 -0.79
CA GLU A 94 -15.80 -4.77 -0.41
C GLU A 94 -15.63 -3.69 -1.49
N PHE A 95 -16.05 -3.98 -2.73
CA PHE A 95 -15.92 -3.10 -3.89
C PHE A 95 -17.26 -2.74 -4.54
N ALA A 96 -18.38 -3.17 -3.96
CA ALA A 96 -19.72 -2.91 -4.50
C ALA A 96 -20.01 -1.40 -4.60
N ASP A 97 -19.59 -0.63 -3.59
CA ASP A 97 -19.70 0.84 -3.54
C ASP A 97 -18.39 1.54 -3.96
N GLY A 98 -17.65 0.90 -4.86
CA GLY A 98 -16.30 1.28 -5.26
C GLY A 98 -15.24 0.95 -4.21
N PRO A 99 -13.95 1.10 -4.55
CA PRO A 99 -12.87 0.80 -3.63
C PRO A 99 -12.69 1.86 -2.53
N ARG A 100 -12.47 1.40 -1.30
CA ARG A 100 -12.23 2.27 -0.12
C ARG A 100 -11.10 3.28 -0.34
N ALA A 101 -9.97 2.85 -0.89
CA ALA A 101 -8.85 3.76 -1.18
C ALA A 101 -9.21 4.83 -2.21
N GLY A 102 -9.98 4.46 -3.25
CA GLY A 102 -10.46 5.42 -4.25
C GLY A 102 -11.37 6.49 -3.64
N ARG A 103 -12.24 6.12 -2.69
CA ARG A 103 -13.07 7.08 -1.95
C ARG A 103 -12.23 8.02 -1.08
N LEU A 104 -11.27 7.48 -0.31
CA LEU A 104 -10.36 8.29 0.51
C LEU A 104 -9.54 9.26 -0.35
N ALA A 105 -9.02 8.80 -1.49
CA ALA A 105 -8.28 9.65 -2.43
C ALA A 105 -9.16 10.78 -3.00
N ALA A 106 -10.42 10.49 -3.34
CA ALA A 106 -11.37 11.50 -3.78
C ALA A 106 -11.67 12.53 -2.68
N THR A 107 -11.91 12.10 -1.44
CA THR A 107 -12.12 13.00 -0.29
C THR A 107 -10.92 13.91 -0.03
N LEU A 108 -9.70 13.41 -0.23
CA LEU A 108 -8.47 14.18 -0.10
C LEU A 108 -8.17 15.07 -1.32
N GLY A 109 -8.91 14.92 -2.42
CA GLY A 109 -8.66 15.63 -3.68
C GLY A 109 -7.34 15.23 -4.34
N LEU A 110 -7.00 13.93 -4.29
CA LEU A 110 -5.79 13.36 -4.89
C LEU A 110 -6.07 12.87 -6.31
N HIS A 111 -5.15 13.14 -7.23
CA HIS A 111 -5.24 12.66 -8.60
C HIS A 111 -4.71 11.22 -8.71
N LEU A 112 -5.46 10.35 -9.38
CA LEU A 112 -5.11 8.93 -9.54
C LEU A 112 -4.31 8.65 -10.82
N ASP A 113 -4.32 9.57 -11.78
CA ASP A 113 -3.58 9.39 -13.03
C ASP A 113 -2.08 9.64 -12.76
N PRO A 114 -1.22 8.63 -12.86
CA PRO A 114 0.22 8.80 -12.64
C PRO A 114 0.88 9.69 -13.69
N ARG A 115 0.19 10.01 -14.80
CA ARG A 115 0.67 10.95 -15.83
C ARG A 115 0.19 12.38 -15.60
N SER A 116 -0.61 12.62 -14.56
CA SER A 116 -1.10 13.95 -14.22
C SER A 116 0.08 14.86 -13.81
N PRO A 117 0.10 16.14 -14.23
CA PRO A 117 1.06 17.12 -13.72
C PRO A 117 0.66 17.65 -12.33
N ALA A 118 -0.40 17.11 -11.71
CA ALA A 118 -0.87 17.56 -10.41
C ALA A 118 0.17 17.27 -9.32
N ALA A 119 0.27 18.19 -8.36
CA ALA A 119 1.21 18.07 -7.24
C ALA A 119 0.70 17.14 -6.11
N ARG A 120 -0.55 16.69 -6.18
CA ARG A 120 -1.24 15.89 -5.15
C ARG A 120 -1.73 14.59 -5.76
N LEU A 121 -0.98 13.52 -5.55
CA LEU A 121 -1.18 12.24 -6.22
C LEU A 121 -1.56 11.13 -5.24
N ALA A 122 -2.34 10.16 -5.72
CA ALA A 122 -2.51 8.88 -5.06
C ALA A 122 -2.06 7.75 -5.99
N ILE A 123 -1.33 6.79 -5.43
CA ILE A 123 -0.88 5.59 -6.14
C ILE A 123 -1.31 4.33 -5.41
N GLU A 124 -1.62 3.30 -6.19
CA GLU A 124 -1.87 1.95 -5.69
C GLU A 124 -0.53 1.21 -5.62
N VAL A 125 -0.21 0.63 -4.46
CA VAL A 125 1.05 -0.09 -4.26
C VAL A 125 0.81 -1.53 -3.85
N TYR A 126 1.81 -2.37 -4.09
CA TYR A 126 1.83 -3.78 -3.70
C TYR A 126 3.12 -4.06 -2.92
N PRO A 127 3.11 -3.95 -1.57
CA PRO A 127 4.33 -3.96 -0.77
C PRO A 127 5.21 -5.21 -0.96
N HIS A 128 4.61 -6.37 -1.21
CA HIS A 128 5.37 -7.58 -1.54
C HIS A 128 6.12 -7.50 -2.86
N ALA A 129 5.51 -6.96 -3.92
CA ALA A 129 6.19 -6.76 -5.21
C ALA A 129 7.25 -5.64 -5.11
N ALA A 130 6.93 -4.56 -4.38
CA ALA A 130 7.86 -3.46 -4.14
C ALA A 130 9.12 -3.94 -3.42
N THR A 131 8.98 -4.71 -2.33
CA THR A 131 10.13 -5.26 -1.59
C THR A 131 10.95 -6.25 -2.41
N VAL A 132 10.31 -7.09 -3.23
CA VAL A 132 11.02 -7.97 -4.18
C VAL A 132 11.88 -7.15 -5.15
N ALA A 133 11.30 -6.11 -5.77
CA ALA A 133 12.01 -5.29 -6.75
C ALA A 133 13.12 -4.45 -6.10
N LEU A 134 12.80 -3.74 -5.02
CA LEU A 134 13.72 -2.80 -4.36
C LEU A 134 14.86 -3.51 -3.64
N PHE A 135 14.58 -4.63 -2.96
CA PHE A 135 15.60 -5.37 -2.19
C PHE A 135 16.21 -6.52 -2.98
N ARG A 136 15.82 -6.70 -4.25
CA ARG A 136 16.29 -7.77 -5.16
C ARG A 136 16.13 -9.17 -4.55
N LEU A 137 14.95 -9.43 -3.98
CA LEU A 137 14.68 -10.70 -3.30
C LEU A 137 14.29 -11.79 -4.30
N GLU A 138 14.72 -13.03 -4.05
CA GLU A 138 14.25 -14.19 -4.81
C GLU A 138 12.78 -14.52 -4.53
N ARG A 139 12.28 -14.19 -3.32
CA ARG A 139 10.91 -14.43 -2.86
C ARG A 139 10.46 -13.41 -1.81
N THR A 140 9.16 -13.33 -1.56
CA THR A 140 8.60 -12.47 -0.49
C THR A 140 9.03 -12.88 0.91
N LEU A 141 9.31 -11.88 1.75
CA LEU A 141 9.63 -12.06 3.17
C LEU A 141 8.41 -12.53 3.98
N LYS A 142 8.61 -13.51 4.86
CA LYS A 142 7.53 -14.17 5.63
C LYS A 142 7.33 -13.61 7.04
N TYR A 143 7.39 -12.27 7.17
CA TYR A 143 7.31 -11.57 8.46
C TYR A 143 5.89 -11.50 9.06
N LYS A 144 4.81 -11.60 8.26
CA LYS A 144 3.42 -11.57 8.78
C LYS A 144 3.06 -12.88 9.50
N ALA A 145 2.40 -12.80 10.65
CA ALA A 145 1.96 -14.00 11.39
C ALA A 145 0.94 -14.82 10.58
N LYS A 146 1.22 -16.10 10.37
CA LYS A 146 0.33 -17.08 9.72
C LYS A 146 0.58 -18.47 10.30
N ALA A 147 -0.39 -19.37 10.16
CA ALA A 147 -0.25 -20.77 10.57
C ALA A 147 1.02 -21.40 9.96
N GLY A 148 1.75 -22.18 10.75
CA GLY A 148 3.00 -22.82 10.34
C GLY A 148 4.25 -21.92 10.36
N ARG A 149 4.18 -20.71 10.92
CA ARG A 149 5.36 -19.83 11.12
C ARG A 149 5.75 -19.75 12.59
N THR A 150 7.01 -20.01 12.90
CA THR A 150 7.57 -19.84 14.25
C THR A 150 7.89 -18.38 14.53
N VAL A 151 7.86 -17.97 15.80
CA VAL A 151 8.22 -16.60 16.21
C VAL A 151 9.63 -16.23 15.73
N ASP A 152 10.59 -17.14 15.86
CA ASP A 152 11.96 -16.92 15.39
C ASP A 152 12.02 -16.62 13.89
N ARG A 153 11.25 -17.36 13.08
CA ARG A 153 11.17 -17.09 11.64
C ARG A 153 10.56 -15.72 11.37
N LEU A 154 9.46 -15.37 12.04
CA LEU A 154 8.82 -14.06 11.87
C LEU A 154 9.80 -12.93 12.20
N LYS A 155 10.56 -13.06 13.30
CA LYS A 155 11.57 -12.09 13.72
C LYS A 155 12.69 -11.96 12.70
N SER A 156 13.26 -13.07 12.24
CA SER A 156 14.35 -13.03 11.26
C SER A 156 13.92 -12.40 9.92
N GLU A 157 12.72 -12.73 9.44
CA GLU A 157 12.17 -12.16 8.20
C GLU A 157 11.81 -10.67 8.36
N LEU A 158 11.40 -10.24 9.56
CA LEU A 158 11.18 -8.83 9.87
C LEU A 158 12.48 -8.05 9.90
N LEU A 159 13.55 -8.61 10.46
CA LEU A 159 14.87 -7.97 10.45
C LEU A 159 15.38 -7.77 9.03
N LEU A 160 15.23 -8.78 8.15
CA LEU A 160 15.57 -8.64 6.73
C LEU A 160 14.76 -7.55 6.02
N LEU A 161 13.50 -7.35 6.41
CA LEU A 161 12.68 -6.25 5.90
C LEU A 161 13.25 -4.90 6.35
N MET A 162 13.57 -4.76 7.64
CA MET A 162 14.13 -3.54 8.21
C MET A 162 15.48 -3.19 7.58
N ASP A 163 16.40 -4.15 7.50
CA ASP A 163 17.69 -3.97 6.83
C ASP A 163 17.53 -3.57 5.36
N GLY A 164 16.52 -4.12 4.69
CA GLY A 164 16.17 -3.77 3.32
C GLY A 164 15.77 -2.30 3.18
N VAL A 165 14.90 -1.82 4.08
CA VAL A 165 14.47 -0.43 4.12
C VAL A 165 15.64 0.51 4.41
N GLU A 166 16.47 0.20 5.41
CA GLU A 166 17.64 1.02 5.78
C GLU A 166 18.62 1.15 4.61
N ARG A 167 18.85 0.07 3.85
CA ARG A 167 19.73 0.12 2.67
C ARG A 167 19.25 1.02 1.54
N LEU A 168 17.97 1.41 1.51
CA LEU A 168 17.46 2.32 0.47
C LEU A 168 18.04 3.73 0.59
N GLU A 169 18.56 4.12 1.76
CA GLU A 169 19.26 5.39 1.94
C GLU A 169 20.51 5.50 1.04
N HIS A 170 21.08 4.36 0.62
CA HIS A 170 22.33 4.30 -0.15
C HIS A 170 22.15 3.79 -1.59
N ALA A 171 20.90 3.66 -2.06
CA ALA A 171 20.56 3.01 -3.34
C ALA A 171 20.59 3.94 -4.56
#